data_AF-A0A1X7TWC0-F1
#
_entry.id   AF-A0A1X7TWC0-F1
#
_cell.length_a   1.000
_cell.length_b   1.000
_cell.length_c   1.000
_cell.angle_alpha   90.00
_cell.angle_beta   90.00
_cell.angle_gamma   90.00
#
_symmetry.space_group_name_H-M   'P 1'
#
loop_
_entity.id
_entity.type
_entity.pdbx_description
1 polymer ?
#
loop_
_entity_poly.entity_id
_entity_poly.type
_entity_poly.pdbx_seq_one_letter_code
_entity_poly.pdbx_strand_id
1 'polypeptide(L)'
;MSTTKKRNDLSLQLKYEVIQRAEKEPKIGVRRLADIFSCGKTQISCILRDKERIKDLYESNSNGGLCQVRKRIRTSEYSDVNDSLYQWYQLAVKRNLYPDGSLLAEKARLIAAHLGHNDFKASNGWLHRWKSRHNIKQRTVSGESGEVNTLTEESWKERIPELVQGYKAEDICNIDETGCFWRALPDKGLAQAKKDCKGGEEKQE
;
A
#
# COMPACT_ATOMS: atom_id res chain seq x y z
N MET A 1 24.15 -34.64 8.79
CA MET A 1 23.07 -33.67 8.51
C MET A 1 23.69 -32.36 8.08
N SER A 2 23.52 -31.96 6.81
CA SER A 2 24.10 -30.73 6.26
C SER A 2 23.35 -29.51 6.82
N THR A 3 24.00 -28.74 7.69
CA THR A 3 23.48 -27.46 8.17
C THR A 3 23.64 -26.43 7.06
N THR A 4 22.64 -26.34 6.17
CA THR A 4 22.63 -25.32 5.11
C THR A 4 22.62 -23.92 5.74
N LYS A 5 23.78 -23.27 5.80
CA LYS A 5 23.96 -21.91 6.31
C LYS A 5 23.04 -20.97 5.52
N LYS A 6 22.12 -20.30 6.22
CA LYS A 6 21.18 -19.34 5.62
C LYS A 6 21.97 -18.27 4.86
N ARG A 7 21.71 -18.12 3.55
CA ARG A 7 22.36 -17.09 2.71
C ARG A 7 22.04 -15.70 3.28
N ASN A 8 23.08 -14.96 3.68
CA ASN A 8 22.94 -13.61 4.23
C ASN A 8 22.80 -12.56 3.10
N ASP A 9 21.63 -12.51 2.46
CA ASP A 9 21.34 -11.48 1.46
C ASP A 9 20.96 -10.16 2.14
N LEU A 10 21.66 -9.08 1.76
CA LEU A 10 21.46 -7.72 2.26
C LEU A 10 20.17 -7.13 1.66
N SER A 11 19.45 -6.33 2.45
CA SER A 11 18.28 -5.58 1.95
C SER A 11 18.72 -4.47 0.99
N LEU A 12 17.79 -3.94 0.19
CA LEU A 12 18.05 -2.82 -0.71
C LEU A 12 18.60 -1.60 0.06
N GLN A 13 18.09 -1.34 1.27
CA GLN A 13 18.60 -0.28 2.14
C GLN A 13 20.06 -0.52 2.55
N LEU A 14 20.38 -1.70 3.06
CA LEU A 14 21.76 -2.02 3.46
C LEU A 14 22.71 -1.99 2.25
N LYS A 15 22.25 -2.41 1.07
CA LYS A 15 23.01 -2.30 -0.19
C LYS A 15 23.30 -0.84 -0.56
N TYR A 16 22.33 0.05 -0.36
CA TYR A 16 22.51 1.49 -0.57
C TYR A 16 23.46 2.11 0.47
N GLU A 17 23.37 1.72 1.75
CA GLU A 17 24.28 2.16 2.80
C GLU A 17 25.74 1.72 2.54
N VAL A 18 25.96 0.52 2.00
CA VAL A 18 27.29 0.08 1.54
C VAL A 18 27.85 1.03 0.50
N ILE A 19 27.04 1.43 -0.49
CA ILE A 19 27.43 2.35 -1.56
C ILE A 19 27.76 3.73 -0.98
N GLN A 20 26.87 4.28 -0.15
CA GLN A 20 27.08 5.57 0.53
C GLN A 20 28.38 5.58 1.33
N ARG A 21 28.69 4.49 2.03
CA ARG A 21 29.89 4.39 2.85
C ARG A 21 31.17 4.25 2.02
N ALA A 22 31.11 3.51 0.91
CA ALA A 22 32.21 3.40 -0.04
C ALA A 22 32.51 4.73 -0.74
N GLU A 23 31.49 5.56 -1.00
CA GLU A 23 31.65 6.89 -1.63
C GLU A 23 32.18 7.94 -0.65
N LYS A 24 31.74 7.91 0.62
CA LYS A 24 32.23 8.82 1.67
C LYS A 24 33.67 8.51 2.09
N GLU A 25 34.05 7.24 2.10
CA GLU A 25 35.38 6.79 2.53
C GLU A 25 36.10 6.04 1.39
N PRO A 26 36.65 6.71 0.37
CA PRO A 26 37.22 6.05 -0.82
C PRO A 26 38.44 5.14 -0.52
N LYS A 27 39.05 5.27 0.66
CA LYS A 27 40.15 4.41 1.13
C LYS A 27 39.68 3.13 1.83
N ILE A 28 38.38 2.95 2.07
CA ILE A 28 37.87 1.78 2.76
C ILE A 28 37.89 0.56 1.82
N GLY A 29 38.69 -0.44 2.17
CA GLY A 29 38.80 -1.66 1.37
C GLY A 29 37.54 -2.53 1.46
N VAL A 30 37.27 -3.30 0.40
CA VAL A 30 36.15 -4.28 0.30
C VAL A 30 36.10 -5.23 1.51
N ARG A 31 37.26 -5.61 2.05
CA ARG A 31 37.35 -6.46 3.25
C ARG A 31 36.73 -5.78 4.47
N ARG A 32 37.06 -4.51 4.72
CA ARG A 32 36.56 -3.76 5.88
C ARG A 32 35.06 -3.49 5.76
N LEU A 33 34.57 -3.23 4.56
CA LEU A 33 33.12 -3.14 4.29
C LEU A 33 32.41 -4.48 4.55
N ALA A 34 33.00 -5.60 4.14
CA ALA A 34 32.42 -6.93 4.38
C ALA A 34 32.29 -7.23 5.88
N ASP A 35 33.29 -6.84 6.67
CA ASP A 35 33.28 -6.99 8.13
C ASP A 35 32.20 -6.11 8.79
N ILE A 36 32.10 -4.83 8.42
CA ILE A 36 31.10 -3.89 8.94
C ILE A 36 29.67 -4.38 8.68
N PHE A 37 29.38 -4.84 7.46
CA PHE A 37 28.05 -5.28 7.06
C PHE A 37 27.82 -6.79 7.25
N SER A 38 28.74 -7.50 7.91
CA SER A 38 28.66 -8.94 8.20
C SER A 38 28.28 -9.79 6.99
N CYS A 39 28.91 -9.52 5.84
CA CYS A 39 28.57 -10.15 4.57
C CYS A 39 29.81 -10.64 3.81
N GLY A 40 29.62 -11.35 2.70
CA GLY A 40 30.75 -11.87 1.92
C GLY A 40 31.47 -10.79 1.11
N LYS A 41 32.81 -10.88 0.98
CA LYS A 41 33.60 -9.96 0.14
C LYS A 41 33.08 -9.88 -1.30
N THR A 42 32.70 -11.04 -1.87
CA THR A 42 32.09 -11.14 -3.20
C THR A 42 30.76 -10.38 -3.28
N GLN A 43 29.98 -10.36 -2.20
CA GLN A 43 28.70 -9.66 -2.13
C GLN A 43 28.91 -8.14 -2.15
N ILE A 44 29.87 -7.61 -1.39
CA ILE A 44 30.26 -6.19 -1.45
C ILE A 44 30.75 -5.82 -2.85
N SER A 45 31.64 -6.64 -3.44
CA SER A 45 32.16 -6.38 -4.79
C SER A 45 31.05 -6.34 -5.84
N CYS A 46 30.08 -7.27 -5.78
CA CYS A 46 28.91 -7.24 -6.66
C CYS A 46 28.03 -6.00 -6.42
N ILE A 47 27.85 -5.56 -5.18
CA ILE A 47 27.06 -4.36 -4.85
C ILE A 47 27.72 -3.10 -5.42
N LEU A 48 29.04 -2.96 -5.28
CA LEU A 48 29.78 -1.81 -5.80
C LEU A 48 29.83 -1.80 -7.33
N ARG A 49 29.84 -2.97 -7.97
CA ARG A 49 29.74 -3.09 -9.43
C ARG A 49 28.37 -2.66 -9.96
N ASP A 50 27.29 -3.07 -9.30
CA ASP A 50 25.91 -2.74 -9.66
C ASP A 50 25.42 -1.42 -9.00
N LYS A 51 26.33 -0.52 -8.60
CA LYS A 51 26.00 0.63 -7.75
C LYS A 51 24.92 1.55 -8.33
N GLU A 52 25.01 1.90 -9.62
CA GLU A 52 24.07 2.84 -10.26
C GLU A 52 22.66 2.25 -10.28
N ARG A 53 22.54 0.99 -10.73
CA ARG A 53 21.27 0.26 -10.70
C ARG A 53 20.66 0.21 -9.30
N ILE A 54 21.47 0.02 -8.25
CA ILE A 54 20.99 -0.03 -6.86
C ILE A 54 20.52 1.36 -6.38
N LYS A 55 21.21 2.45 -6.77
CA LYS A 55 20.79 3.82 -6.48
C LYS A 55 19.46 4.15 -7.16
N ASP A 56 19.35 3.93 -8.47
CA ASP A 56 18.12 4.19 -9.24
C ASP A 56 16.92 3.46 -8.63
N LEU A 57 17.13 2.20 -8.22
CA LEU A 57 16.11 1.38 -7.58
C LEU A 57 15.73 1.88 -6.20
N TYR A 58 16.69 2.39 -5.42
CA TYR A 58 16.42 2.95 -4.10
C TYR A 58 15.61 4.25 -4.22
N GLU A 59 16.02 5.14 -5.13
CA GLU A 59 15.37 6.43 -5.38
C GLU A 59 13.96 6.27 -5.95
N SER A 60 13.80 5.43 -6.98
CA SER A 60 12.50 5.17 -7.63
C SER A 60 11.47 4.51 -6.70
N ASN A 61 11.92 3.87 -5.60
CA ASN A 61 11.06 3.14 -4.66
C ASN A 61 10.96 3.77 -3.27
N SER A 62 11.52 4.98 -3.05
CA SER A 62 11.55 5.64 -1.73
C SER A 62 10.16 6.06 -1.19
N ASN A 63 9.10 6.01 -2.02
CA ASN A 63 7.75 6.42 -1.65
C ASN A 63 6.89 5.33 -0.96
N GLY A 64 7.43 4.14 -0.65
CA GLY A 64 6.67 3.07 0.01
C GLY A 64 7.50 2.28 1.03
N GLY A 65 7.15 2.33 2.31
CA GLY A 65 7.89 1.72 3.43
C GLY A 65 8.16 0.20 3.35
N LEU A 66 7.59 -0.54 2.39
CA LEU A 66 7.92 -1.95 2.12
C LEU A 66 9.21 -2.15 1.31
N CYS A 67 9.78 -1.09 0.74
CA CYS A 67 11.01 -1.08 -0.05
C CYS A 67 12.25 -1.47 0.79
N GLN A 68 12.35 -0.96 2.02
CA GLN A 68 13.51 -1.12 2.90
C GLN A 68 13.81 -2.58 3.26
N VAL A 69 12.80 -3.45 3.21
CA VAL A 69 12.89 -4.87 3.63
C VAL A 69 13.22 -5.81 2.46
N ARG A 70 13.07 -5.38 1.20
CA ARG A 70 13.25 -6.27 0.04
C ARG A 70 14.72 -6.61 -0.19
N LYS A 71 15.02 -7.92 -0.24
CA LYS A 71 16.36 -8.47 -0.51
C LYS A 71 16.62 -8.77 -1.99
N ARG A 72 15.57 -9.14 -2.75
CA ARG A 72 15.65 -9.54 -4.16
C ARG A 72 14.53 -8.88 -4.97
N ILE A 73 14.89 -8.37 -6.15
CA ILE A 73 13.94 -7.89 -7.15
C ILE A 73 13.65 -9.06 -8.08
N ARG A 74 12.37 -9.38 -8.22
CA ARG A 74 11.88 -10.31 -9.24
C ARG A 74 11.13 -9.48 -10.26
N THR A 75 11.59 -9.50 -11.50
CA THR A 75 10.77 -9.09 -12.63
C THR A 75 9.58 -10.05 -12.70
N SER A 76 8.37 -9.49 -12.70
CA SER A 76 7.15 -10.25 -12.98
C SER A 76 7.00 -10.32 -14.49
N GLU A 77 6.58 -11.45 -15.02
CA GLU A 77 6.22 -11.59 -16.45
C GLU A 77 5.27 -10.48 -16.89
N TYR A 78 4.30 -10.14 -16.05
CA TYR A 78 3.34 -9.04 -16.25
C TYR A 78 3.71 -7.75 -15.49
N SER A 79 4.96 -7.29 -15.59
CA SER A 79 5.41 -6.08 -14.86
C SER A 79 4.67 -4.84 -15.32
N ASP A 80 4.52 -4.68 -16.63
CA ASP A 80 3.74 -3.65 -17.31
C ASP A 80 2.27 -3.59 -16.82
N VAL A 81 1.60 -4.74 -16.72
CA VAL A 81 0.23 -4.83 -16.18
C VAL A 81 0.19 -4.37 -14.72
N ASN A 82 1.17 -4.76 -13.91
CA ASN A 82 1.23 -4.34 -12.49
C ASN A 82 1.34 -2.81 -12.36
N ASP A 83 2.19 -2.20 -13.18
CA ASP A 83 2.49 -0.77 -13.14
C ASP A 83 1.30 0.05 -13.64
N SER A 84 0.71 -0.33 -14.77
CA SER A 84 -0.51 0.29 -15.30
C SER A 84 -1.71 0.16 -14.34
N LEU A 85 -1.88 -1.00 -13.70
CA LEU A 85 -2.93 -1.17 -12.70
C LEU A 85 -2.70 -0.25 -11.49
N TYR A 86 -1.46 -0.08 -11.04
CA TYR A 86 -1.15 0.78 -9.92
C TYR A 86 -1.39 2.25 -10.22
N GLN A 87 -1.04 2.73 -11.41
CA GLN A 87 -1.37 4.08 -11.87
C GLN A 87 -2.88 4.31 -11.89
N TRP A 88 -3.65 3.36 -12.43
CA TRP A 88 -5.11 3.43 -12.42
C TRP A 88 -5.67 3.46 -10.99
N TYR A 89 -5.17 2.61 -10.10
CA TYR A 89 -5.59 2.60 -8.69
C TYR A 89 -5.31 3.94 -8.01
N GLN A 90 -4.15 4.55 -8.25
CA GLN A 90 -3.83 5.87 -7.72
C GLN A 90 -4.81 6.95 -8.23
N LEU A 91 -5.22 6.88 -9.50
CA LEU A 91 -6.24 7.77 -10.06
C LEU A 91 -7.62 7.54 -9.42
N ALA A 92 -8.01 6.28 -9.19
CA ALA A 92 -9.26 5.94 -8.51
C ALA A 92 -9.29 6.51 -7.08
N VAL A 93 -8.22 6.27 -6.30
CA VAL A 93 -8.12 6.79 -4.92
C VAL A 93 -8.11 8.32 -4.90
N LYS A 94 -7.48 9.00 -5.87
CA LYS A 94 -7.53 10.47 -5.99
C LYS A 94 -8.96 11.00 -6.23
N ARG A 95 -9.84 10.17 -6.77
CA ARG A 95 -11.27 10.48 -6.99
C ARG A 95 -12.16 9.96 -5.86
N ASN A 96 -11.58 9.63 -4.70
CA ASN A 96 -12.28 9.00 -3.56
C ASN A 96 -12.98 7.67 -3.89
N LEU A 97 -12.56 7.00 -4.96
CA LEU A 97 -13.00 5.66 -5.30
C LEU A 97 -12.01 4.66 -4.72
N TYR A 98 -12.50 3.71 -3.92
CA TYR A 98 -11.70 2.63 -3.35
C TYR A 98 -12.12 1.30 -3.97
N PRO A 99 -11.48 0.87 -5.07
CA PRO A 99 -11.83 -0.35 -5.77
C PRO A 99 -11.78 -1.56 -4.84
N ASP A 100 -12.77 -2.45 -4.97
CA ASP A 100 -12.74 -3.73 -4.30
C ASP A 100 -11.77 -4.72 -5.01
N GLY A 101 -11.66 -5.93 -4.47
CA GLY A 101 -10.80 -6.96 -5.07
C GLY A 101 -11.25 -7.38 -6.48
N SER A 102 -12.56 -7.44 -6.69
CA SER A 102 -13.22 -7.84 -7.95
C SER A 102 -12.88 -6.86 -9.06
N LEU A 103 -13.07 -5.57 -8.79
CA LEU A 103 -12.86 -4.47 -9.73
C LEU A 103 -11.38 -4.35 -10.10
N LEU A 104 -10.48 -4.55 -9.13
CA LEU A 104 -9.04 -4.63 -9.44
C LEU A 104 -8.71 -5.80 -10.37
N ALA A 105 -9.28 -6.98 -10.13
CA ALA A 105 -9.02 -8.16 -10.97
C ALA A 105 -9.59 -8.00 -12.38
N GLU A 106 -10.78 -7.40 -12.52
CA GLU A 106 -11.37 -7.06 -13.80
C GLU A 106 -10.55 -6.02 -14.55
N LYS A 107 -10.19 -4.91 -13.87
CA LYS A 107 -9.36 -3.87 -14.48
C LYS A 107 -8.00 -4.40 -14.91
N ALA A 108 -7.39 -5.29 -14.13
CA ALA A 108 -6.13 -5.94 -14.47
C ALA A 108 -6.24 -6.78 -15.75
N ARG A 109 -7.34 -7.52 -15.94
CA ARG A 109 -7.60 -8.30 -17.16
C ARG A 109 -7.76 -7.40 -18.39
N LEU A 110 -8.46 -6.28 -18.25
CA LEU A 110 -8.62 -5.30 -19.34
C LEU A 110 -7.28 -4.67 -19.73
N ILE A 111 -6.48 -4.26 -18.74
CA ILE A 111 -5.14 -3.73 -18.98
C ILE A 111 -4.25 -4.77 -19.64
N ALA A 112 -4.29 -6.03 -19.18
CA ALA A 112 -3.52 -7.11 -19.75
C ALA A 112 -3.89 -7.38 -21.22
N ALA A 113 -5.18 -7.42 -21.55
CA ALA A 113 -5.64 -7.57 -22.93
C ALA A 113 -5.15 -6.41 -23.82
N HIS A 114 -5.19 -5.18 -23.33
CA HIS A 114 -4.69 -4.01 -24.07
C HIS A 114 -3.17 -4.03 -24.31
N LEU A 115 -2.42 -4.63 -23.37
CA LEU A 115 -0.97 -4.81 -23.48
C LEU A 115 -0.57 -6.09 -24.22
N GLY A 116 -1.53 -6.88 -24.74
CA GLY A 116 -1.28 -8.11 -25.49
C GLY A 116 -1.13 -9.38 -24.64
N HIS A 117 -1.34 -9.29 -23.32
CA HIS A 117 -1.27 -10.42 -22.38
C HIS A 117 -2.62 -11.12 -22.23
N ASN A 118 -3.09 -11.77 -23.30
CA ASN A 118 -4.41 -12.42 -23.34
C ASN A 118 -4.54 -13.63 -22.38
N ASP A 119 -3.43 -14.27 -22.02
CA ASP A 119 -3.40 -15.41 -21.10
C ASP A 119 -3.48 -15.00 -19.62
N PHE A 120 -3.43 -13.71 -19.33
CA PHE A 120 -3.43 -13.21 -17.96
C PHE A 120 -4.78 -13.44 -17.26
N LYS A 121 -4.76 -14.24 -16.18
CA LYS A 121 -5.97 -14.63 -15.45
C LYS A 121 -6.31 -13.80 -14.22
N ALA A 122 -5.48 -12.81 -13.85
CA ALA A 122 -5.64 -12.03 -12.62
C ALA A 122 -5.96 -12.89 -11.39
N SER A 123 -5.23 -14.00 -11.20
CA SER A 123 -5.54 -14.98 -10.15
C SER A 123 -5.52 -14.37 -8.75
N ASN A 124 -6.26 -14.97 -7.81
CA ASN A 124 -6.29 -14.53 -6.41
C ASN A 124 -4.89 -14.43 -5.79
N GLY A 125 -3.99 -15.36 -6.13
CA GLY A 125 -2.60 -15.34 -5.68
C GLY A 125 -1.79 -14.17 -6.26
N TRP A 126 -1.99 -13.84 -7.53
CA TRP A 126 -1.38 -12.66 -8.15
C TRP A 126 -1.90 -11.38 -7.51
N LEU A 127 -3.22 -11.26 -7.36
CA LEU A 127 -3.86 -10.07 -6.79
C LEU A 127 -3.42 -9.84 -5.33
N HIS A 128 -3.33 -10.91 -4.53
CA HIS A 128 -2.83 -10.83 -3.16
C HIS A 128 -1.38 -10.31 -3.12
N ARG A 129 -0.50 -10.83 -3.98
CA ARG A 129 0.90 -10.38 -4.09
C ARG A 129 0.99 -8.92 -4.55
N TRP A 130 0.15 -8.52 -5.50
CA TRP A 130 0.08 -7.13 -5.98
C TRP A 130 -0.34 -6.18 -4.84
N LYS A 131 -1.43 -6.48 -4.11
CA LYS A 131 -1.86 -5.69 -2.95
C LYS A 131 -0.75 -5.57 -1.90
N SER A 132 -0.11 -6.69 -1.56
CA SER A 132 1.02 -6.72 -0.62
C SER A 132 2.21 -5.88 -1.09
N ARG A 133 2.52 -5.90 -2.40
CA ARG A 133 3.60 -5.11 -3.01
C ARG A 133 3.39 -3.61 -2.85
N HIS A 134 2.14 -3.15 -2.94
CA HIS A 134 1.76 -1.74 -2.89
C HIS A 134 1.22 -1.29 -1.51
N ASN A 135 1.28 -2.15 -0.50
CA ASN A 135 0.74 -1.90 0.86
C ASN A 135 -0.75 -1.56 0.89
N ILE A 136 -1.52 -2.19 0.00
CA ILE A 136 -2.95 -2.00 -0.11
C ILE A 136 -3.63 -3.01 0.81
N LYS A 137 -4.42 -2.52 1.76
CA LYS A 137 -5.14 -3.33 2.75
C LYS A 137 -6.64 -3.05 2.61
N GLN A 138 -7.47 -4.02 2.98
CA GLN A 138 -8.90 -3.75 3.12
C GLN A 138 -9.10 -2.81 4.29
N ARG A 139 -9.84 -1.74 4.06
CA ARG A 139 -10.31 -0.81 5.09
C ARG A 139 -11.81 -0.61 4.88
N THR A 140 -12.54 -0.52 5.98
CA THR A 140 -13.91 -0.04 5.95
C THR A 140 -13.84 1.45 5.61
N VAL A 141 -14.53 1.86 4.55
CA VAL A 141 -14.75 3.26 4.22
C VAL A 141 -15.87 3.70 5.16
N SER A 142 -15.52 4.34 6.28
CA SER A 142 -16.53 4.98 7.12
C SER A 142 -16.96 6.26 6.42
N GLY A 143 -18.19 6.28 5.91
CA GLY A 143 -18.74 7.39 5.11
C GLY A 143 -18.81 8.73 5.85
N GLU A 144 -18.90 8.72 7.18
CA GLU A 144 -19.34 9.92 7.92
C GLU A 144 -18.24 10.68 8.68
N SER A 145 -17.03 10.14 8.79
CA SER A 145 -15.99 10.79 9.62
C SER A 145 -15.40 12.06 9.00
N GLY A 146 -15.84 12.44 7.80
CA GLY A 146 -15.34 13.58 7.05
C GLY A 146 -16.10 14.89 7.26
N GLU A 147 -17.34 14.83 7.75
CA GLU A 147 -18.28 15.98 7.71
C GLU A 147 -18.80 16.42 9.08
N VAL A 148 -18.46 15.72 10.16
CA VAL A 148 -18.88 16.16 11.49
C VAL A 148 -17.93 17.25 11.99
N ASN A 149 -18.43 18.48 12.04
CA ASN A 149 -17.75 19.61 12.63
C ASN A 149 -17.61 19.36 14.14
N THR A 150 -16.39 19.31 14.68
CA THR A 150 -16.13 18.94 16.08
C THR A 150 -16.86 19.84 17.08
N LEU A 151 -17.10 21.09 16.68
CA LEU A 151 -17.90 22.07 17.44
C LEU A 151 -19.37 21.66 17.59
N THR A 152 -19.92 20.97 16.60
CA THR A 152 -21.31 20.50 16.61
C THR A 152 -21.46 19.26 17.49
N GLU A 153 -20.46 18.36 17.53
CA GLU A 153 -20.48 17.19 18.43
C GLU A 153 -20.51 17.56 19.90
N GLU A 154 -19.67 18.53 20.31
CA GLU A 154 -19.59 18.96 21.71
C GLU A 154 -20.91 19.59 22.17
N SER A 155 -21.53 20.42 21.32
CA SER A 155 -22.84 21.00 21.59
C SER A 155 -23.95 19.95 21.71
N TRP A 156 -23.95 18.89 20.89
CA TRP A 156 -24.94 17.83 20.99
C TRP A 156 -24.71 16.92 22.21
N LYS A 157 -23.46 16.69 22.63
CA LYS A 157 -23.14 15.93 23.86
C LYS A 157 -23.67 16.62 25.11
N GLU A 158 -23.69 17.95 25.14
CA GLU A 158 -24.28 18.71 26.25
C GLU A 158 -25.82 18.70 26.23
N ARG A 159 -26.42 18.68 25.04
CA ARG A 159 -27.87 18.86 24.84
C ARG A 159 -28.70 17.57 24.92
N ILE A 160 -28.10 16.41 24.59
CA ILE A 160 -28.80 15.12 24.65
C ILE A 160 -29.28 14.75 26.07
N PRO A 161 -28.47 14.91 27.13
CA PRO A 161 -28.92 14.62 28.49
C PRO A 161 -30.17 15.40 28.91
N GLU A 162 -30.31 16.65 28.47
CA GLU A 162 -31.49 17.49 28.74
C GLU A 162 -32.73 16.99 27.97
N LEU A 163 -32.56 16.63 26.70
CA LEU A 163 -33.66 16.17 25.83
C LEU A 163 -34.22 14.81 26.24
N VAL A 164 -33.36 13.97 26.80
CA VAL A 164 -33.70 12.59 27.21
C VAL A 164 -34.17 12.55 28.67
N GLN A 165 -34.04 13.66 29.42
CA GLN A 165 -34.45 13.74 30.81
C GLN A 165 -35.95 13.43 30.97
N GLY A 166 -36.27 12.45 31.81
CA GLY A 166 -37.65 12.05 32.10
C GLY A 166 -38.21 10.94 31.21
N TYR A 167 -37.47 10.53 30.17
CA TYR A 167 -37.78 9.33 29.38
C TYR A 167 -37.07 8.11 29.97
N LYS A 168 -37.72 6.95 29.92
CA LYS A 168 -37.06 5.69 30.27
C LYS A 168 -36.20 5.23 29.10
N ALA A 169 -35.18 4.43 29.40
CA ALA A 169 -34.28 3.90 28.38
C ALA A 169 -35.01 3.10 27.27
N GLU A 170 -36.12 2.46 27.60
CA GLU A 170 -36.99 1.71 26.68
C GLU A 170 -37.75 2.58 25.67
N ASP A 171 -37.90 3.89 25.96
CA ASP A 171 -38.62 4.86 25.14
C ASP A 171 -37.67 5.73 24.29
N ILE A 172 -36.36 5.49 24.36
CA ILE A 172 -35.34 6.20 23.59
C ILE A 172 -34.94 5.36 22.39
N CYS A 173 -35.41 5.76 21.22
CA CYS A 173 -35.07 5.09 19.96
C CYS A 173 -34.07 5.93 19.17
N ASN A 174 -33.01 5.30 18.67
CA ASN A 174 -32.22 5.88 17.59
C ASN A 174 -32.95 5.63 16.28
N ILE A 175 -33.30 6.71 15.56
CA ILE A 175 -33.87 6.64 14.21
C ILE A 175 -32.86 7.30 13.29
N ASP A 176 -32.40 6.52 12.32
CA ASP A 176 -31.45 6.98 11.32
C ASP A 176 -31.94 6.59 9.93
N GLU A 177 -31.64 7.43 8.95
CA GLU A 177 -32.07 7.21 7.58
C GLU A 177 -31.16 6.16 6.92
N THR A 178 -31.71 4.98 6.64
CA THR A 178 -30.99 3.99 5.83
C THR A 178 -31.28 4.25 4.35
N GLY A 179 -30.34 4.89 3.66
CA GLY A 179 -30.41 5.08 2.21
C GLY A 179 -30.27 3.76 1.44
N CYS A 180 -31.29 3.40 0.65
CA CYS A 180 -31.21 2.28 -0.29
C CYS A 180 -30.58 2.76 -1.60
N PHE A 181 -29.27 2.52 -1.77
CA PHE A 181 -28.57 2.94 -2.99
C PHE A 181 -28.58 1.83 -4.07
N TRP A 182 -29.25 2.08 -5.19
CA TRP A 182 -29.14 1.24 -6.39
C TRP A 182 -27.79 1.49 -7.07
N ARG A 183 -26.94 0.45 -7.14
CA ARG A 183 -25.56 0.49 -7.69
C ARG A 183 -24.55 1.33 -6.87
N ALA A 184 -24.77 1.51 -5.57
CA ALA A 184 -23.72 2.07 -4.71
C ALA A 184 -22.45 1.22 -4.74
N LEU A 185 -21.31 1.90 -4.60
CA LEU A 185 -20.04 1.27 -4.37
C LEU A 185 -20.04 0.62 -2.97
N PRO A 186 -19.39 -0.54 -2.79
CA PRO A 186 -19.35 -1.20 -1.50
C PRO A 186 -18.65 -0.34 -0.44
N ASP A 187 -19.18 -0.32 0.79
CA ASP A 187 -18.62 0.36 1.98
C ASP A 187 -17.21 -0.11 2.36
N LYS A 188 -16.72 -1.16 1.71
CA LYS A 188 -15.42 -1.80 1.98
C LYS A 188 -14.52 -1.61 0.77
N GLY A 189 -13.56 -0.71 0.93
CA GLY A 189 -12.58 -0.35 -0.09
C GLY A 189 -11.19 -0.91 0.20
N LEU A 190 -10.37 -1.01 -0.84
CA LEU A 190 -8.94 -1.23 -0.67
C LEU A 190 -8.22 0.11 -0.64
N ALA A 191 -7.50 0.38 0.44
CA ALA A 191 -6.78 1.63 0.65
C ALA A 191 -5.34 1.39 1.10
N GLN A 192 -4.50 2.40 0.90
CA GLN A 192 -3.13 2.36 1.38
C GLN A 192 -3.08 2.57 2.90
N ALA A 193 -2.25 1.80 3.61
CA ALA A 193 -2.25 1.78 5.08
C ALA A 193 -1.96 3.11 5.81
N LYS A 194 -1.61 4.19 5.11
CA LYS A 194 -1.35 5.53 5.68
C LYS A 194 -2.41 6.58 5.32
N LYS A 195 -3.45 6.22 4.56
CA LYS A 195 -4.49 7.17 4.13
C LYS A 195 -5.85 6.78 4.69
N ASP A 196 -6.54 7.76 5.26
CA ASP A 196 -7.92 7.62 5.69
C ASP A 196 -8.82 7.53 4.46
N CYS A 197 -9.79 6.63 4.51
CA CYS A 197 -10.72 6.39 3.41
C CYS A 197 -11.89 7.37 3.57
N LYS A 198 -11.82 8.51 2.91
CA LYS A 198 -12.94 9.47 2.89
C LYS A 198 -13.88 9.09 1.75
N GLY A 199 -15.13 8.75 2.09
CA GLY A 199 -16.19 8.59 1.11
C GLY A 199 -16.52 9.92 0.45
N GLY A 200 -16.90 9.91 -0.82
CA GLY A 200 -17.50 11.06 -1.49
C GLY A 200 -18.99 10.79 -1.67
N GLU A 201 -19.83 11.72 -1.23
CA GLU A 201 -21.23 11.76 -1.64
C GLU A 201 -21.31 12.23 -3.10
N GLU A 202 -21.80 11.39 -4.00
CA GLU A 202 -22.38 11.86 -5.26
C GLU A 202 -23.87 12.06 -5.04
N LYS A 203 -24.28 13.32 -4.89
CA LYS A 203 -25.69 13.71 -4.96
C LYS A 203 -26.15 13.55 -6.41
N GLN A 204 -27.08 12.63 -6.65
CA GLN A 204 -27.85 12.61 -7.89
C GLN A 204 -29.04 13.55 -7.73
N GLU A 205 -29.11 14.55 -8.60
CA GLU A 205 -30.25 15.45 -8.80
C GLU A 205 -31.34 14.78 -9.64
#